data_AF-A0A359EFF9-F1
#
_entry.id   AF-A0A359EFF9-F1
#
_cell.length_a   1.000
_cell.length_b   1.000
_cell.length_c   1.000
_cell.angle_alpha   90.00
_cell.angle_beta   90.00
_cell.angle_gamma   90.00
#
_symmetry.space_group_name_H-M   'P 1'
#
loop_
_entity.id
_entity.type
_entity.pdbx_description
1 polymer ?
#
loop_
_entity_poly.entity_id
_entity_poly.type
_entity_poly.pdbx_seq_one_letter_code
_entity_poly.pdbx_strand_id
1 'polypeptide(L)' 'MGKRIGQFFFLVGLLIMFVFSASFANGSPYFNLFLIGMALISLGIFMMIRNRKPRSESERFRRMRKLRKKK' A
#
# COMPACT_ATOMS: atom_id res chain seq x y z
N MET A 1 -4.39 -7.85 -10.48
CA MET A 1 -3.32 -8.46 -9.65
C MET A 1 -2.37 -7.44 -9.01
N GLY A 2 -2.06 -6.29 -9.63
CA GLY A 2 -1.04 -5.34 -9.12
C GLY A 2 -1.25 -4.71 -7.73
N LYS A 3 -2.49 -4.67 -7.20
CA LYS A 3 -2.77 -4.13 -5.85
C LYS A 3 -2.26 -5.03 -4.72
N ARG A 4 -2.26 -6.36 -4.91
CA ARG A 4 -1.87 -7.32 -3.87
C ARG A 4 -0.37 -7.29 -3.61
N ILE A 5 0.42 -7.11 -4.66
CA ILE A 5 1.89 -7.00 -4.59
C ILE A 5 2.32 -5.74 -3.84
N GLY A 6 1.74 -4.57 -4.15
CA GLY A 6 2.05 -3.33 -3.40
C GLY A 6 1.69 -3.45 -1.92
N GLN A 7 0.60 -4.15 -1.60
CA GLN A 7 0.17 -4.40 -0.22
C GLN A 7 1.08 -5.37 0.52
N PHE A 8 1.62 -6.38 -0.17
CA PHE A 8 2.64 -7.26 0.38
C PHE A 8 3.92 -6.49 0.73
N PHE A 9 4.47 -5.72 -0.22
CA PHE A 9 5.68 -4.92 0.03
C PHE A 9 5.51 -3.90 1.15
N PHE A 10 4.35 -3.25 1.22
CA PHE A 10 4.03 -2.33 2.32
C PHE A 10 4.00 -3.05 3.67
N LEU A 11 3.38 -4.22 3.74
CA LEU A 11 3.24 -4.99 4.98
C LEU A 11 4.59 -5.54 5.46
N VAL A 12 5.44 -6.02 4.54
CA VAL A 12 6.82 -6.42 4.84
C VAL A 12 7.65 -5.23 5.34
N GLY A 13 7.57 -4.08 4.68
CA GLY A 13 8.26 -2.86 5.12
C GLY A 13 7.83 -2.40 6.52
N LEU A 14 6.54 -2.52 6.84
CA LEU A 14 5.99 -2.20 8.16
C LEU A 14 6.50 -3.17 9.23
N LEU A 15 6.62 -4.46 8.90
CA LEU A 15 7.18 -5.48 9.79
C LEU A 15 8.65 -5.22 10.09
N ILE A 16 9.45 -4.82 9.10
CA ILE A 16 10.85 -4.42 9.30
C ILE A 16 10.95 -3.19 10.19
N MET A 17 10.07 -2.20 10.01
CA MET A 17 10.01 -1.05 10.92
C MET A 17 9.66 -1.44 12.36
N PHE A 18 8.79 -2.43 12.54
CA PHE A 18 8.48 -2.96 13.87
C PHE A 18 9.71 -3.60 14.52
N VAL A 19 10.49 -4.39 13.77
CA VAL A 19 11.77 -4.97 14.23
C VAL A 19 12.78 -3.86 14.59
N PHE A 20 12.89 -2.81 13.78
CA PHE A 20 13.73 -1.66 14.11
C PHE A 20 13.29 -0.99 15.41
N SER A 21 11.99 -0.80 15.63
CA SER A 21 11.48 -0.21 16.88
C SER A 21 11.85 -1.06 18.10
N ALA A 22 11.82 -2.40 17.97
CA ALA A 22 12.26 -3.30 19.02
C ALA A 22 13.79 -3.24 19.25
N SER A 23 14.59 -3.16 18.19
CA SER A 23 16.05 -2.95 18.31
C SER A 23 16.42 -1.60 18.93
N PHE A 24 15.67 -0.55 18.61
CA PHE A 24 15.84 0.78 19.18
C PHE A 24 15.59 0.77 20.70
N ALA A 25 14.56 0.04 21.16
CA ALA A 25 14.28 -0.13 22.59
C ALA A 25 15.40 -0.87 23.34
N ASN A 26 16.13 -1.75 22.66
CA ASN A 26 17.28 -2.49 23.23
C ASN A 26 18.61 -1.72 23.18
N GLY A 27 18.60 -0.43 22.79
CA GLY A 27 19.80 0.42 22.80
C GLY A 27 20.82 0.13 21.69
N SER A 28 20.52 -0.81 20.78
CA SER A 28 21.35 -1.12 19.60
C SER A 28 20.58 -0.77 18.32
N PRO A 29 20.48 0.53 17.96
CA PRO A 29 19.74 0.96 16.79
C PRO A 29 20.45 0.51 15.52
N TYR A 30 19.95 -0.54 14.89
CA TYR A 30 20.39 -0.95 13.55
C TYR A 30 19.80 -0.01 12.50
N PHE A 31 20.46 1.12 12.26
CA PHE A 31 20.05 2.10 11.23
C PHE A 31 19.92 1.51 9.83
N ASN A 32 20.64 0.42 9.54
CA ASN A 32 20.48 -0.33 8.30
C ASN A 32 19.05 -0.88 8.14
N LEU A 33 18.42 -1.38 9.22
CA LEU A 33 17.04 -1.87 9.18
C LEU A 33 16.06 -0.72 8.94
N PHE A 34 16.33 0.46 9.49
CA PHE A 34 15.51 1.64 9.25
C PHE A 34 15.55 2.09 7.78
N LEU A 35 16.75 2.19 7.20
CA LEU A 35 16.94 2.55 5.79
C LEU A 35 16.30 1.53 4.84
N ILE A 36 16.50 0.23 5.09
CA ILE A 36 15.89 -0.84 4.29
C ILE A 36 14.36 -0.83 4.43
N GLY A 37 13.85 -0.67 5.66
CA GLY A 37 12.41 -0.58 5.92
C GLY A 37 11.77 0.60 5.20
N MET A 38 12.37 1.79 5.27
CA MET A 38 11.91 2.97 4.54
C MET A 38 11.94 2.77 3.01
N ALA A 39 13.00 2.17 2.47
CA ALA A 39 13.10 1.87 1.05
C ALA A 39 11.99 0.90 0.60
N LEU A 40 11.70 -0.13 1.39
CA LEU A 40 10.62 -1.08 1.10
C LEU A 40 9.22 -0.45 1.18
N ILE A 41 8.97 0.38 2.21
CA ILE A 41 7.69 1.08 2.37
C ILE A 41 7.47 2.02 1.18
N SER A 42 8.47 2.83 0.84
CA SER A 42 8.37 3.78 -0.28
C SER A 42 8.17 3.06 -1.62
N LEU A 43 8.87 1.95 -1.87
CA LEU A 43 8.66 1.11 -3.04
C LEU A 43 7.24 0.49 -3.07
N GLY A 44 6.76 -0.02 -1.93
CA GLY A 44 5.41 -0.60 -1.81
C GLY A 44 4.31 0.43 -2.09
N ILE A 45 4.44 1.64 -1.53
CA ILE A 45 3.53 2.77 -1.79
C ILE A 45 3.60 3.17 -3.27
N PHE A 46 4.80 3.31 -3.82
CA PHE A 46 4.99 3.65 -5.23
C PHE A 46 4.30 2.64 -6.15
N MET A 47 4.45 1.35 -5.88
CA MET A 47 3.75 0.30 -6.62
C MET A 47 2.23 0.34 -6.42
N MET A 48 1.73 0.65 -5.22
CA MET A 48 0.29 0.83 -4.99
C MET A 48 -0.29 2.00 -5.79
N ILE A 49 0.42 3.12 -5.84
CA ILE A 49 0.01 4.31 -6.59
C ILE A 49 0.06 4.02 -8.09
N ARG A 50 1.16 3.42 -8.58
CA ARG A 50 1.32 3.06 -10.00
C ARG A 50 0.28 2.03 -10.48
N ASN A 51 -0.10 1.07 -9.63
CA ASN A 51 -1.09 0.05 -9.96
C ASN A 51 -2.54 0.41 -9.58
N ARG A 52 -2.79 1.62 -9.05
CA ARG A 52 -4.16 2.13 -8.96
C ARG A 52 -4.67 2.39 -10.37
N LYS A 53 -5.32 1.39 -10.98
CA LYS A 53 -6.16 1.59 -12.17
C LYS A 53 -7.05 2.81 -11.91
N PRO A 54 -7.12 3.78 -12.83
CA PRO A 54 -8.09 4.87 -12.72
C PRO A 54 -9.46 4.22 -12.52
N ARG A 55 -10.21 4.67 -11.50
CA ARG A 55 -11.59 4.22 -11.28
C ARG A 55 -12.32 4.49 -12.58
N SER A 56 -12.65 3.45 -13.33
CA SER A 56 -13.36 3.57 -14.60
C SER A 56 -14.65 4.35 -14.33
N GLU A 57 -14.86 5.47 -15.02
CA GLU A 57 -16.05 6.32 -14.90
C GLU A 57 -17.37 5.54 -15.04
N SER A 58 -17.33 4.35 -15.63
CA SER A 58 -18.43 3.39 -15.75
C SER A 58 -19.10 2.99 -14.42
N GLU A 59 -18.48 3.17 -13.25
CA GLU A 59 -19.16 2.95 -11.97
C GLU A 59 -20.09 4.12 -11.54
N ARG A 60 -19.79 5.37 -11.95
CA ARG A 60 -20.64 6.53 -11.60
C ARG A 60 -22.01 6.46 -12.30
N PHE A 61 -22.04 6.02 -13.54
CA PHE A 61 -23.28 5.95 -14.33
C PHE A 61 -24.11 4.67 -14.08
N ARG A 62 -23.58 3.68 -13.35
CA ARG A 62 -24.30 2.42 -13.08
C ARG A 62 -25.54 2.61 -12.20
N ARG A 63 -25.52 3.60 -11.29
CA ARG A 63 -26.71 3.93 -10.47
C ARG A 63 -27.78 4.65 -11.29
N MET A 64 -27.41 5.59 -12.15
CA MET A 64 -28.35 6.30 -13.02
C MET A 64 -29.04 5.36 -14.02
N ARG A 65 -28.32 4.38 -14.57
CA ARG A 65 -28.90 3.42 -15.52
C ARG A 65 -29.91 2.45 -14.87
N LYS A 66 -29.77 2.16 -13.57
CA LYS A 66 -30.75 1.35 -12.83
C LYS A 66 -32.04 2.12 -12.51
N LEU A 67 -31.93 3.43 -12.26
CA LEU A 67 -33.10 4.30 -12.04
C LEU A 67 -33.92 4.50 -13.33
N ARG A 68 -33.25 4.62 -14.48
CA ARG A 68 -33.94 4.79 -15.78
C ARG A 68 -34.65 3.54 -16.29
N LYS A 69 -34.24 2.34 -15.86
CA LYS A 69 -34.87 1.05 -16.23
C LYS A 69 -36.05 0.67 -15.34
N LYS A 70 -36.36 1.45 -14.31
CA LYS A 70 -37.47 1.20 -13.38
C LYS A 70 -38.69 2.09 -13.66
N LYS A 71 -38.70 2.74 -14.82
CA LYS A 71 -39.84 3.47 -15.39
C LYS A 71 -40.27 2.72 -16.64
#